data_AF-A0A961U327-F1
#
_entry.id   AF-A0A961U327-F1
#
_cell.length_a   1.000
_cell.length_b   1.000
_cell.length_c   1.000
_cell.angle_alpha   90.00
_cell.angle_beta   90.00
_cell.angle_gamma   90.00
#
_symmetry.space_group_name_H-M   'P 1'
#
loop_
_entity.id
_entity.type
_entity.pdbx_description
1 polymer ?
#
loop_
_entity_poly.entity_id
_entity_poly.type
_entity_poly.pdbx_seq_one_letter_code
_entity_poly.pdbx_strand_id
1 'polypeptide(L)'
;MKHFQSNFRSVAAININLLTSLACGFAAWAIWPQSAEWWGLGVLSIMLGLSAIVGVGKALSLMATLYNKGRVMNEYMAQGGKPKSAHMASNTELDRAGMFDD
;
A
#
# COMPACT_ATOMS: atom_id res chain seq x y z
N MET A 1 1.21 6.20 18.87
CA MET A 1 1.18 4.89 18.18
C MET A 1 0.98 5.13 16.69
N LYS A 2 1.98 4.81 15.84
CA LYS A 2 1.83 4.97 14.38
C LYS A 2 0.79 3.95 13.89
N HIS A 3 -0.32 4.40 13.32
CA HIS A 3 -1.36 3.54 12.77
C HIS A 3 -0.75 2.52 11.80
N PHE A 4 -0.88 1.22 12.09
CA PHE A 4 -0.70 0.17 11.10
C PHE A 4 -1.76 0.40 10.01
N GLN A 5 -1.36 1.07 8.93
CA GLN A 5 -2.17 1.14 7.72
C GLN A 5 -2.39 -0.29 7.25
N SER A 6 -3.64 -0.74 7.23
CA SER A 6 -4.00 -2.07 6.73
C SER A 6 -3.43 -2.28 5.32
N ASN A 7 -2.80 -3.45 5.08
CA ASN A 7 -2.27 -3.84 3.77
C ASN A 7 -3.31 -3.65 2.66
N PHE A 8 -4.59 -3.84 2.97
CA PHE A 8 -5.71 -3.61 2.05
C PHE A 8 -5.76 -2.16 1.55
N ARG A 9 -5.58 -1.17 2.43
CA ARG A 9 -5.61 0.25 2.04
C ARG A 9 -4.44 0.61 1.13
N SER A 10 -3.25 0.05 1.37
CA SER A 10 -2.10 0.26 0.50
C SER A 10 -2.31 -0.36 -0.88
N VAL A 11 -2.83 -1.59 -0.93
CA VAL A 11 -3.16 -2.27 -2.20
C VAL A 11 -4.25 -1.53 -2.96
N ALA A 12 -5.33 -1.11 -2.29
CA ALA A 12 -6.39 -0.32 -2.89
C ALA A 12 -5.86 1.01 -3.44
N ALA A 13 -5.00 1.71 -2.69
CA ALA A 13 -4.39 2.96 -3.14
C ALA A 13 -3.51 2.76 -4.39
N ILE A 14 -2.73 1.68 -4.44
CA ILE A 14 -1.92 1.35 -5.62
C ILE A 14 -2.82 1.13 -6.85
N ASN A 15 -3.87 0.30 -6.72
CA ASN A 15 -4.79 0.00 -7.82
C ASN A 15 -5.53 1.25 -8.31
N ILE A 16 -6.01 2.10 -7.40
CA ILE A 16 -6.68 3.36 -7.75
C ILE A 16 -5.72 4.29 -8.51
N ASN A 17 -4.48 4.44 -8.05
CA ASN A 17 -3.49 5.26 -8.76
C ASN A 17 -3.21 4.72 -10.17
N LEU A 18 -3.03 3.40 -10.32
CA LEU A 18 -2.81 2.78 -11.63
C LEU A 18 -4.02 2.94 -12.56
N LEU A 19 -5.23 2.70 -12.06
CA LEU A 19 -6.47 2.86 -12.84
C LEU A 19 -6.65 4.31 -13.29
N THR A 20 -6.42 5.26 -12.37
CA THR A 20 -6.55 6.69 -12.66
C THR A 20 -5.50 7.14 -13.67
N SER A 21 -4.25 6.68 -13.51
CA SER A 21 -3.18 6.93 -14.48
C SER A 21 -3.51 6.40 -15.86
N LEU A 22 -4.03 5.18 -15.94
CA LEU A 22 -4.40 4.57 -17.22
C LEU A 22 -5.57 5.31 -17.87
N ALA A 23 -6.58 5.69 -17.08
CA ALA A 23 -7.69 6.51 -17.55
C ALA A 23 -7.22 7.88 -18.06
N CYS A 24 -6.32 8.56 -17.34
CA CYS A 24 -5.74 9.83 -17.77
C CYS A 24 -4.91 9.68 -19.06
N GLY A 25 -4.10 8.62 -19.17
CA GLY A 25 -3.30 8.36 -20.37
C GLY A 25 -4.16 8.03 -21.59
N PHE A 26 -5.21 7.23 -21.39
CA PHE A 26 -6.20 6.94 -22.44
C PHE A 26 -6.94 8.21 -22.86
N ALA A 27 -7.38 9.02 -21.89
CA ALA A 27 -8.05 10.30 -22.18
C ALA A 27 -7.13 11.25 -22.95
N ALA A 28 -5.86 11.37 -22.54
CA ALA A 28 -4.86 12.18 -23.26
C ALA A 28 -4.75 11.76 -24.73
N TRP A 29 -4.65 10.46 -25.01
CA TRP A 29 -4.62 9.94 -26.38
C TRP A 29 -5.93 10.21 -27.13
N ALA A 30 -7.08 9.97 -26.49
CA ALA A 30 -8.39 10.11 -27.11
C ALA A 30 -8.75 11.55 -27.51
N ILE A 31 -8.29 12.55 -26.73
CA ILE A 31 -8.54 13.96 -27.01
C ILE A 31 -7.43 14.62 -27.85
N TRP A 32 -6.46 13.85 -28.35
CA TRP A 32 -5.35 14.39 -29.11
C TRP A 32 -5.86 15.13 -30.36
N PRO A 33 -5.52 16.41 -30.54
CA PRO A 33 -6.07 17.22 -31.63
C PRO A 33 -5.55 16.74 -32.99
N GLN A 34 -6.46 16.65 -33.98
CA GLN A 34 -6.12 16.30 -35.36
C GLN A 34 -5.77 17.53 -36.21
N SER A 35 -6.13 18.74 -35.74
CA SER A 35 -5.84 20.01 -36.42
C SER A 35 -5.43 21.09 -35.42
N ALA A 36 -4.66 22.07 -35.91
CA ALA A 36 -4.08 23.14 -35.09
C ALA A 36 -5.12 24.09 -34.48
N GLU A 37 -6.34 24.12 -35.03
CA GLU A 37 -7.45 24.94 -34.52
C GLU A 37 -7.88 24.51 -33.11
N TRP A 38 -7.60 23.26 -32.73
CA TRP A 38 -7.97 22.65 -31.44
C TRP A 38 -6.79 22.62 -30.46
N TRP A 39 -5.90 23.62 -30.52
CA TRP A 39 -4.68 23.69 -29.71
C TRP A 39 -4.94 23.55 -28.20
N GLY A 40 -6.08 24.04 -27.71
CA GLY A 40 -6.49 23.91 -26.30
C GLY A 40 -6.65 22.45 -25.85
N LEU A 41 -7.18 21.58 -26.72
CA LEU A 41 -7.24 20.14 -26.46
C LEU A 41 -5.85 19.50 -26.44
N GLY A 42 -4.92 20.01 -27.26
CA GLY A 42 -3.51 19.60 -27.23
C GLY A 42 -2.86 19.87 -25.88
N VAL A 43 -3.07 21.06 -25.31
CA VAL A 43 -2.56 21.39 -23.97
C VAL A 43 -3.19 20.50 -22.91
N LEU A 44 -4.51 20.31 -22.95
CA LEU A 44 -5.22 19.43 -22.02
C LEU A 44 -4.71 17.98 -22.10
N SER A 45 -4.49 17.48 -23.32
CA SER A 45 -3.94 16.14 -23.58
C SER A 45 -2.57 15.97 -22.93
N ILE A 46 -1.68 16.95 -23.10
CA ILE A 46 -0.35 16.94 -22.47
C ILE A 46 -0.46 16.93 -20.94
N MET A 47 -1.34 17.74 -20.35
CA MET A 47 -1.55 17.77 -18.90
C MET A 47 -2.07 16.43 -18.36
N LEU A 48 -3.00 15.79 -19.08
CA LEU A 48 -3.49 14.46 -18.75
C LEU A 48 -2.40 13.39 -18.88
N GLY A 49 -1.58 13.45 -19.93
CA GLY A 49 -0.43 12.56 -20.12
C GLY A 49 0.60 12.68 -19.01
N LEU A 50 0.95 13.91 -18.60
CA LEU A 50 1.84 14.16 -17.46
C LEU A 50 1.24 13.62 -16.16
N SER A 51 -0.06 13.83 -15.96
CA SER A 51 -0.77 13.31 -14.78
C SER A 51 -0.74 11.78 -14.73
N ALA A 52 -0.85 11.11 -15.88
CA ALA A 52 -0.72 9.66 -15.98
C ALA A 52 0.66 9.19 -15.51
N ILE A 53 1.74 9.82 -16.00
CA ILE A 53 3.13 9.49 -15.61
C ILE A 53 3.34 9.68 -14.10
N VAL A 54 2.90 10.81 -13.54
CA VAL A 54 3.02 11.09 -12.11
C VAL A 54 2.28 10.05 -11.27
N GLY A 55 1.07 9.66 -11.67
CA GLY A 55 0.29 8.66 -10.95
C GLY A 55 0.94 7.26 -10.99
N VAL A 56 1.58 6.88 -12.09
CA VAL A 56 2.37 5.64 -12.18
C VAL A 56 3.56 5.71 -11.22
N GLY A 57 4.30 6.82 -11.20
CA GLY A 57 5.39 7.03 -10.25
C GLY A 57 4.96 6.92 -8.80
N LYS A 58 3.78 7.48 -8.44
CA LYS A 58 3.20 7.33 -7.10
C LYS A 58 2.84 5.88 -6.78
N ALA A 59 2.24 5.15 -7.72
CA ALA A 59 1.92 3.73 -7.53
C ALA A 59 3.19 2.90 -7.28
N LEU A 60 4.25 3.13 -8.05
CA LEU A 60 5.55 2.47 -7.87
C LEU A 60 6.17 2.77 -6.49
N SER A 61 6.13 4.03 -6.06
CA SER A 61 6.62 4.42 -4.73
C SER A 61 5.85 3.73 -3.59
N LEU A 62 4.52 3.62 -3.72
CA LEU A 62 3.69 2.88 -2.77
C LEU A 62 4.00 1.38 -2.78
N MET A 63 4.21 0.78 -3.96
CA MET A 63 4.63 -0.62 -4.08
C MET A 63 5.97 -0.87 -3.39
N ALA A 64 6.98 -0.03 -3.65
CA ALA A 64 8.29 -0.15 -3.03
C ALA A 64 8.21 -0.01 -1.49
N THR A 65 7.38 0.94 -1.01
CA THR A 65 7.15 1.12 0.42
C THR A 65 6.49 -0.11 1.06
N LEU A 66 5.50 -0.70 0.38
CA LEU A 66 4.81 -1.91 0.85
C LEU A 66 5.77 -3.11 0.88
N TYR A 67 6.59 -3.28 -0.15
CA TYR A 67 7.59 -4.34 -0.23
C TYR A 67 8.63 -4.23 0.90
N ASN A 68 9.19 -3.03 1.11
CA ASN A 68 10.17 -2.80 2.17
C ASN A 68 9.59 -3.07 3.57
N LYS A 69 8.32 -2.69 3.81
CA LYS A 69 7.63 -3.03 5.05
C LYS A 69 7.48 -4.54 5.24
N GLY A 70 7.10 -5.26 4.19
CA GLY A 70 7.00 -6.72 4.22
C GLY A 70 8.35 -7.38 4.53
N ARG A 71 9.43 -6.90 3.91
CA ARG A 71 10.79 -7.40 4.17
C ARG A 71 11.22 -7.20 5.61
N VAL A 72 11.05 -5.99 6.15
CA VAL A 72 11.38 -5.68 7.55
C VAL A 72 10.56 -6.53 8.51
N MET A 73 9.26 -6.70 8.25
CA MET A 73 8.40 -7.56 9.08
C MET A 73 8.86 -9.02 9.07
N ASN A 74 9.25 -9.55 7.91
CA ASN A 74 9.80 -10.89 7.79
C ASN A 74 11.14 -11.04 8.52
N GLU A 75 12.03 -10.04 8.44
CA GLU A 75 13.29 -10.02 9.19
C GLU A 75 13.03 -10.02 10.71
N TYR A 76 12.04 -9.24 11.18
CA TYR A 76 11.62 -9.26 12.58
C TYR A 76 11.01 -10.60 13.01
N MET A 77 10.16 -11.22 12.19
CA MET A 77 9.62 -12.55 12.49
C MET A 77 10.68 -13.66 12.40
N ALA A 78 11.74 -13.48 11.62
CA ALA A 78 12.85 -14.41 11.56
C ALA A 78 13.79 -14.28 12.78
N GLN A 79 13.96 -13.07 13.31
CA GLN A 79 14.77 -12.82 14.52
C GLN A 79 14.02 -13.15 15.82
N GLY A 80 12.72 -12.87 15.88
CA GLY A 80 11.84 -13.36 16.93
C GLY A 80 11.39 -14.77 16.59
N GLY A 81 12.20 -15.79 16.93
CA GLY A 81 11.83 -17.19 16.72
C GLY A 81 10.39 -17.47 17.16
N LYS A 82 9.73 -18.45 16.48
CA LYS A 82 8.32 -18.86 16.67
C LYS A 82 7.85 -18.46 18.07
N PRO A 83 6.87 -17.53 18.23
CA PRO A 83 6.44 -17.10 19.56
C PRO A 83 6.23 -18.38 20.35
N LYS A 84 7.06 -18.59 21.38
CA LYS A 84 6.91 -19.75 22.25
C LYS A 84 5.44 -19.68 22.62
N SER A 85 4.65 -20.66 22.22
CA SER A 85 3.27 -20.72 22.63
C SER A 85 3.36 -20.84 24.13
N ALA A 86 3.38 -19.70 24.81
CA ALA A 86 3.12 -19.62 26.22
C ALA A 86 1.68 -20.10 26.25
N HIS A 87 1.53 -21.40 26.50
CA HIS A 87 0.29 -21.93 27.03
C HIS A 87 0.01 -20.96 28.17
N MET A 88 -1.01 -20.10 27.99
CA MET A 88 -1.41 -19.19 29.07
C MET A 88 -1.63 -20.12 30.24
N ALA A 89 -0.79 -19.99 31.27
CA ALA A 89 -0.86 -20.86 32.43
C ALA A 89 -2.31 -20.82 32.88
N SER A 90 -2.96 -21.98 32.82
CA SER A 90 -4.36 -22.07 33.23
C SER A 90 -4.45 -21.65 34.70
N ASN A 91 -5.57 -21.10 35.14
CA ASN A 91 -5.73 -20.71 36.56
C ASN A 91 -5.39 -21.88 37.51
N THR A 92 -5.66 -23.12 37.09
CA THR A 92 -5.27 -24.35 37.78
C THR A 92 -3.75 -24.59 37.88
N GLU A 93 -2.96 -24.13 36.92
CA GLU A 93 -1.49 -24.22 36.98
C GLU A 93 -0.89 -23.13 37.87
N LEU A 94 -1.52 -21.95 37.93
CA LEU A 94 -1.13 -20.85 38.83
C LEU A 94 -1.46 -21.17 40.30
N ASP A 95 -2.62 -21.78 40.55
CA ASP A 95 -3.04 -22.25 41.87
C ASP A 95 -2.10 -23.36 42.39
N ARG A 96 -1.79 -24.35 41.55
CA ARG A 96 -0.85 -25.44 41.91
C ARG A 96 0.59 -24.97 42.11
N ALA A 97 0.96 -23.83 41.54
CA ALA A 97 2.26 -23.19 41.75
C ALA A 97 2.30 -22.30 43.01
N GLY A 98 1.21 -22.19 43.76
CA GLY A 98 1.13 -21.37 44.98
C GLY A 98 1.18 -19.87 44.70
N MET A 99 0.74 -19.44 43.52
CA MET A 99 0.68 -18.01 43.16
C MET A 99 -0.58 -17.29 43.68
N PHE A 100 -1.55 -18.05 44.21
CA PHE A 100 -2.68 -17.53 44.96
C PHE A 100 -2.62 -18.12 46.38
N ASP A 101 -2.59 -17.27 47.39
CA ASP A 101 -2.98 -17.60 48.76
C ASP A 101 -4.38 -16.97 48.94
N ASP A 102 -5.35 -17.77 49.38
CA ASP A 102 -6.73 -17.34 49.67
C ASP A 102 -6.80 -16.16 50.66
#